data_AF-A0A7Y0S2W6-F1
#
_entry.id   AF-A0A7Y0S2W6-F1
#
_cell.length_a   1.000
_cell.length_b   1.000
_cell.length_c   1.000
_cell.angle_alpha   90.00
_cell.angle_beta   90.00
_cell.angle_gamma   90.00
#
_symmetry.space_group_name_H-M   'P 1'
#
loop_
_entity.id
_entity.type
_entity.pdbx_description
1 polymer ?
#
loop_
_entity_poly.entity_id
_entity_poly.type
_entity_poly.pdbx_seq_one_letter_code
_entity_poly.pdbx_strand_id
1 'polypeptide(L)'
;DGSVTYTPNDNYHGTDSFTYIVTSGGVSESTTVNVDVTPVNDAPVAKADTAVTDEDTPVTIDVLPNDTDVDGDTLSIQSASV
;
A
#
# COMPACT_ATOMS: atom_id res chain seq x y z
N ASP A 1 -16.49 24.93 12.33
CA ASP A 1 -16.05 23.75 13.11
C ASP A 1 -14.56 23.57 12.85
N GLY A 2 -13.74 23.54 13.89
CA GLY A 2 -12.27 23.59 13.75
C GLY A 2 -11.64 22.27 13.27
N SER A 3 -12.10 21.76 12.13
CA SER A 3 -11.74 20.43 11.62
C SER A 3 -10.72 20.50 10.47
N VAL A 4 -9.80 19.55 10.45
CA VAL A 4 -8.82 19.34 9.37
C VAL A 4 -8.89 17.87 8.95
N THR A 5 -8.89 17.62 7.64
CA THR A 5 -8.74 16.27 7.09
C THR A 5 -7.30 16.08 6.65
N TYR A 6 -6.65 15.07 7.21
CA TYR A 6 -5.33 14.59 6.77
C TYR A 6 -5.51 13.27 6.03
N THR A 7 -4.91 13.17 4.85
CA THR A 7 -4.88 11.96 4.03
C THR A 7 -3.41 11.63 3.79
N PRO A 8 -2.88 10.54 4.37
CA PRO A 8 -1.54 10.07 4.04
C PRO A 8 -1.42 9.75 2.55
N ASN A 9 -0.20 9.76 2.02
CA ASN A 9 0.06 9.20 0.69
C ASN A 9 -0.23 7.69 0.68
N ASP A 10 -0.62 7.16 -0.48
CA ASP A 10 -0.82 5.72 -0.66
C ASP A 10 0.43 4.94 -0.23
N ASN A 11 0.21 3.86 0.52
CA ASN A 11 1.23 2.95 1.06
C ASN A 11 2.25 3.58 2.04
N TYR A 12 2.01 4.81 2.50
CA TYR A 12 2.83 5.42 3.53
C TYR A 12 2.42 4.93 4.93
N HIS A 13 3.41 4.58 5.74
CA HIS A 13 3.25 4.37 7.18
C HIS A 13 4.44 5.01 7.91
N GLY A 14 4.18 5.51 9.12
CA GLY A 14 5.16 6.22 9.93
C GLY A 14 4.64 7.53 10.51
N THR A 15 5.56 8.28 11.13
CA THR A 15 5.24 9.55 11.79
C THR A 15 5.27 10.72 10.82
N ASP A 16 4.20 11.51 10.80
CA ASP A 16 4.08 12.75 10.04
C ASP A 16 3.59 13.90 10.95
N SER A 17 3.67 15.15 10.47
CA SER A 17 3.18 16.30 11.21
C SER A 17 2.77 17.45 10.30
N PHE A 18 1.81 18.24 10.76
CA PHE A 18 1.45 19.50 10.13
C PHE A 18 1.24 20.60 11.18
N THR A 19 1.31 21.86 10.77
CA THR A 19 1.06 23.00 11.65
C THR A 19 -0.25 23.68 11.29
N TYR A 20 -0.91 24.29 12.28
CA TYR A 20 -2.05 25.16 12.06
C TYR A 20 -1.95 26.41 12.93
N ILE A 21 -2.69 27.45 12.53
CA ILE A 21 -2.72 28.75 13.19
C ILE A 21 -4.14 29.02 13.69
N VAL A 22 -4.27 29.43 14.95
CA VAL A 22 -5.52 29.91 15.53
C VAL A 22 -5.42 31.41 15.73
N THR A 23 -6.45 32.16 15.33
CA THR A 23 -6.50 33.62 15.50
C THR A 23 -7.68 34.01 16.38
N SER A 24 -7.45 34.89 17.36
CA SER A 24 -8.47 35.49 18.21
C SER A 24 -8.14 36.95 18.50
N GLY A 25 -9.08 37.87 18.26
CA GLY A 25 -8.91 39.30 18.58
C GLY A 25 -7.73 39.98 17.88
N GLY A 26 -7.30 39.50 16.70
CA GLY A 26 -6.14 40.03 15.97
C GLY A 26 -4.79 39.46 16.40
N VAL A 27 -4.78 38.49 17.32
CA VAL A 27 -3.58 37.75 17.76
C VAL A 27 -3.64 36.34 17.18
N SER A 28 -2.49 35.80 16.76
CA SER A 28 -2.37 34.45 16.21
C SER A 28 -1.37 33.60 16.99
N GLU A 29 -1.65 32.31 17.09
CA GLU A 29 -0.77 31.30 17.68
C GLU A 29 -0.66 30.09 16.75
N SER A 30 0.55 29.55 16.58
CA SER A 30 0.81 28.36 15.75
C SER A 30 1.12 27.15 16.63
N THR A 31 0.59 25.99 16.27
CA THR A 31 0.96 24.72 16.92
C THR A 31 1.04 23.57 15.92
N THR A 32 1.60 22.44 16.36
CA THR A 32 1.84 21.24 15.55
C THR A 32 0.87 20.13 15.94
N VAL A 33 0.36 19.43 14.93
CA VAL A 33 -0.35 18.16 15.07
C VAL A 33 0.62 17.05 14.62
N ASN A 34 0.83 16.06 15.48
CA ASN A 34 1.56 14.85 15.14
C ASN A 34 0.56 13.77 14.70
N VAL A 35 0.89 13.06 13.63
CA VAL A 35 0.09 11.96 13.08
C VAL A 35 0.96 10.70 13.07
N ASP A 36 0.42 9.60 13.59
CA ASP A 36 1.04 8.28 13.50
C ASP A 36 0.24 7.44 12.51
N VAL A 37 0.81 7.17 11.35
CA VAL A 37 0.18 6.40 10.26
C VAL A 37 0.54 4.94 10.44
N THR A 38 -0.43 4.16 10.92
CA THR A 38 -0.27 2.72 11.14
C THR A 38 -0.24 1.96 9.81
N PRO A 39 0.64 0.97 9.63
CA PRO A 39 0.63 0.14 8.42
C PRO A 39 -0.65 -0.69 8.35
N VAL A 40 -1.11 -0.93 7.13
CA VAL A 40 -2.20 -1.85 6.80
C VAL A 40 -1.69 -2.76 5.69
N ASN A 41 -1.93 -4.06 5.82
CA ASN A 41 -1.52 -5.03 4.81
C ASN A 41 -2.34 -4.84 3.53
N ASP A 42 -1.67 -4.64 2.42
CA ASP A 42 -2.25 -4.62 1.10
C ASP A 42 -2.36 -6.03 0.51
N ALA A 43 -3.21 -6.19 -0.49
CA ALA A 43 -3.35 -7.47 -1.19
C ALA A 43 -2.29 -7.57 -2.29
N PRO A 44 -1.78 -8.78 -2.58
CA PRO A 44 -0.86 -8.97 -3.69
C PRO A 44 -1.56 -8.75 -5.03
N VAL A 45 -0.80 -8.27 -6.00
CA VAL A 45 -1.22 -8.04 -7.38
C VAL A 45 -0.67 -9.14 -8.27
N ALA A 46 -1.56 -10.03 -8.71
CA ALA A 46 -1.21 -11.10 -9.64
C ALA A 46 -1.14 -10.61 -11.09
N LYS A 47 -0.24 -11.16 -11.90
CA LYS A 47 -0.14 -10.93 -13.35
C LYS A 47 -0.35 -12.23 -14.12
N ALA A 48 -0.83 -12.11 -15.35
CA ALA A 48 -1.12 -13.27 -16.17
C ALA A 48 0.17 -13.92 -16.70
N ASP A 49 0.24 -15.24 -16.58
CA ASP A 49 1.30 -16.06 -17.15
C ASP A 49 0.87 -16.70 -18.46
N THR A 50 1.86 -16.95 -19.32
CA THR A 50 1.67 -17.71 -20.55
C THR A 50 2.80 -18.70 -20.71
N ALA A 51 2.47 -19.92 -21.12
CA ALA A 51 3.44 -20.92 -21.53
C ALA A 51 2.95 -21.63 -22.79
N VAL A 52 3.89 -22.12 -23.59
CA VAL A 52 3.64 -22.95 -24.76
C VAL A 52 4.45 -24.23 -24.59
N THR A 53 3.84 -25.36 -24.92
CA THR A 53 4.48 -26.67 -24.92
C THR A 53 3.97 -27.47 -26.11
N ASP A 54 4.76 -28.43 -26.56
CA ASP A 54 4.34 -29.37 -27.60
C ASP A 54 3.32 -30.37 -27.04
N GLU A 55 2.62 -31.07 -27.94
CA GLU A 55 1.74 -32.17 -27.51
C GLU A 55 2.53 -33.20 -26.69
N ASP A 56 1.87 -33.77 -25.69
CA ASP A 56 2.44 -34.77 -24.78
C ASP A 56 3.71 -34.33 -24.02
N THR A 57 4.01 -33.02 -24.00
CA THR A 57 5.17 -32.46 -23.31
C THR A 57 4.74 -31.67 -22.08
N PRO A 58 5.10 -32.10 -20.85
CA PRO A 58 4.80 -31.35 -19.64
C PRO A 58 5.53 -30.00 -19.60
N VAL A 59 4.89 -28.99 -19.03
CA VAL A 59 5.48 -27.67 -18.76
C VAL A 59 5.31 -27.30 -17.29
N THR A 60 6.38 -26.78 -16.69
CA THR A 60 6.35 -26.19 -15.35
C THR A 60 6.40 -24.68 -15.50
N ILE A 61 5.44 -23.98 -14.89
CA ILE A 61 5.33 -22.52 -14.93
C ILE A 61 5.59 -22.00 -13.53
N ASP A 62 6.54 -21.08 -13.41
CA ASP A 62 6.72 -20.29 -12.20
C ASP A 62 5.85 -19.03 -12.33
N VAL A 63 4.77 -18.98 -11.55
CA VAL A 63 3.69 -17.97 -11.68
C VAL A 63 3.90 -16.76 -10.77
N LEU A 64 4.78 -16.85 -9.77
CA LEU A 64 5.05 -15.76 -8.82
C LEU A 64 6.03 -14.68 -9.28
N PRO A 65 6.98 -14.89 -10.23
CA PRO A 65 8.02 -13.90 -10.53
C PRO A 65 7.54 -12.56 -11.09
N ASN A 66 6.35 -12.52 -11.70
CA ASN A 66 5.76 -11.31 -12.26
C ASN A 66 4.74 -10.64 -11.32
N ASP A 67 4.37 -11.31 -10.24
CA ASP A 67 3.47 -10.82 -9.20
C ASP A 67 4.19 -9.83 -8.28
N THR A 68 3.42 -8.95 -7.63
CA THR A 68 3.97 -7.92 -6.74
C THR A 68 3.11 -7.73 -5.51
N ASP A 69 3.75 -7.49 -4.37
CA ASP A 69 3.11 -7.03 -3.15
C ASP A 69 3.76 -5.70 -2.73
N VAL A 70 2.96 -4.71 -2.35
CA VAL A 70 3.47 -3.35 -2.06
C VAL A 70 4.12 -3.25 -0.68
N ASP A 71 3.74 -4.13 0.26
CA ASP A 71 4.38 -4.24 1.56
C ASP A 71 5.66 -5.10 1.51
N GLY A 72 5.84 -5.85 0.42
CA GLY A 72 6.98 -6.73 0.21
C GLY A 72 6.83 -8.08 0.89
N ASP A 73 5.59 -8.48 1.18
CA ASP A 73 5.31 -9.78 1.76
C ASP A 73 5.69 -10.94 0.82
N THR A 74 6.04 -12.08 1.42
CA THR A 74 6.35 -13.29 0.65
C THR A 74 5.08 -13.86 0.02
N LEU A 75 5.07 -13.95 -1.30
CA LEU A 75 3.95 -14.52 -2.05
C LEU A 75 3.88 -16.04 -1.93
N SER A 76 2.66 -16.58 -1.91
CA SER A 76 2.42 -18.03 -1.91
C SER A 76 1.15 -18.39 -2.69
N ILE A 77 1.12 -19.59 -3.26
CA ILE A 77 -0.01 -20.09 -4.05
C ILE A 77 -0.98 -20.80 -3.10
N GLN A 78 -2.21 -20.33 -3.03
CA GLN A 78 -3.26 -20.96 -2.20
C GLN A 78 -3.97 -22.10 -2.93
N SER A 79 -4.18 -21.97 -4.24
CA SER A 79 -4.87 -22.96 -5.06
C SER A 79 -4.53 -22.76 -6.54
N ALA A 80 -4.49 -23.87 -7.28
CA ALA A 80 -4.40 -23.87 -8.74
C ALA A 80 -5.39 -24.90 -9.29
N SER A 81 -5.92 -24.66 -10.49
CA SER A 81 -6.84 -25.54 -11.20
C SER A 81 -6.44 -25.66 -12.66
N VAL A 82 -6.68 -26.82 -13.27
CA VAL A 82 -6.41 -27.14 -14.68
C VAL A 82 -7.63 -27.80 -15.29
#